data_AF-A0A5R2N6G1-F1
#
_entry.id   AF-A0A5R2N6G1-F1
#
_cell.length_a   1.000
_cell.length_b   1.000
_cell.length_c   1.000
_cell.angle_alpha   90.00
_cell.angle_beta   90.00
_cell.angle_gamma   90.00
#
_symmetry.space_group_name_H-M   'P 1'
#
loop_
_entity.id
_entity.type
_entity.pdbx_description
1 polymer ?
#
loop_
_entity_poly.entity_id
_entity_poly.type
_entity_poly.pdbx_seq_one_letter_code
_entity_poly.pdbx_strand_id
1 'polypeptide(L)'
;LGGQGISVISYSKKQDEAMKFLEWFIKDETQKKWAALGGYTCSQAVLKSPEFQNATPYNKAFYETMFKVKDFWAVPEYAELLQQLNQRIYPYMIGGSGTAKETLDALAGDWNATFKKYGRVQ
;
A
#
# COMPACT_ATOMS: atom_id res chain seq x y z
N LEU A 1 -2.71 -2.06 1.47
CA LEU A 1 -1.52 -2.65 2.04
C LEU A 1 -0.40 -2.16 1.16
N GLY A 2 0.70 -1.67 1.74
CA GLY A 2 1.88 -1.38 0.93
C GLY A 2 2.31 -2.63 0.14
N GLY A 3 3.03 -2.44 -0.94
CA GLY A 3 3.48 -3.52 -1.80
C GLY A 3 3.51 -3.13 -3.27
N GLN A 4 3.74 -4.12 -4.13
CA GLN A 4 3.78 -3.96 -5.58
C GLN A 4 2.75 -4.91 -6.19
N GLY A 5 1.62 -4.33 -6.64
CA GLY A 5 0.68 -5.07 -7.49
C GLY A 5 1.26 -5.26 -8.89
N ILE A 6 0.89 -6.36 -9.54
CA ILE A 6 1.19 -6.59 -10.96
C ILE A 6 -0.12 -6.54 -11.72
N SER A 7 -0.20 -5.67 -12.72
CA SER A 7 -1.38 -5.48 -13.57
C SER A 7 -1.07 -5.89 -15.01
N VAL A 8 -2.02 -6.57 -15.64
CA VAL A 8 -1.97 -6.85 -17.08
C VAL A 8 -2.65 -5.70 -17.83
N ILE A 9 -1.92 -5.06 -18.73
CA ILE A 9 -2.47 -3.97 -19.56
C ILE A 9 -3.50 -4.54 -20.55
N SER A 10 -4.66 -3.89 -20.64
CA SER A 10 -5.83 -4.39 -21.40
C SER A 10 -5.60 -4.49 -22.91
N TYR A 11 -4.63 -3.75 -23.45
CA TYR A 11 -4.28 -3.74 -24.87
C TYR A 11 -3.14 -4.71 -25.23
N SER A 12 -2.63 -5.49 -24.28
CA SER A 12 -1.62 -6.51 -24.57
C SER A 12 -2.19 -7.58 -25.50
N LYS A 13 -1.38 -8.01 -26.48
CA LYS A 13 -1.68 -9.18 -27.32
C LYS A 13 -1.24 -10.50 -26.68
N LYS A 14 -0.70 -10.45 -25.45
CA LYS A 14 -0.05 -11.53 -24.72
C LYS A 14 -0.61 -11.69 -23.31
N GLN A 15 -1.91 -11.50 -23.15
CA GLN A 15 -2.59 -11.56 -21.85
C GLN A 15 -2.54 -12.96 -21.27
N ASP A 16 -2.77 -14.00 -22.08
CA ASP A 16 -2.71 -15.40 -21.64
C ASP A 16 -1.33 -15.78 -21.10
N GLU A 17 -0.26 -15.37 -21.78
CA GLU A 17 1.11 -15.60 -21.30
C GLU A 17 1.43 -14.79 -20.03
N ALA A 18 0.93 -13.56 -19.93
CA ALA A 18 1.06 -12.76 -18.72
C ALA A 18 0.32 -13.39 -17.52
N MET A 19 -0.86 -13.97 -17.75
CA MET A 19 -1.60 -14.70 -16.71
C MET A 19 -0.86 -15.97 -16.28
N LYS A 20 -0.29 -16.75 -17.22
CA LYS A 20 0.56 -17.91 -16.90
C LYS A 20 1.78 -17.52 -16.05
N PHE A 21 2.38 -16.36 -16.33
CA PHE A 21 3.46 -15.83 -15.49
C PHE A 21 2.97 -15.54 -14.06
N LEU A 22 1.81 -14.87 -13.91
CA LEU A 22 1.25 -14.58 -12.59
C LEU A 22 0.93 -15.87 -11.82
N GLU A 23 0.35 -16.86 -12.47
CA GLU A 23 0.09 -18.19 -11.89
C GLU A 23 1.38 -18.87 -11.41
N TRP A 24 2.46 -18.79 -12.19
CA TRP A 24 3.77 -19.31 -11.77
C TRP A 24 4.35 -18.50 -10.59
N PHE A 25 4.22 -17.18 -10.64
CA PHE A 25 4.83 -16.27 -9.67
C PHE A 25 4.23 -16.43 -8.28
N ILE A 26 2.91 -16.62 -8.16
CA ILE A 26 2.22 -16.72 -6.86
C ILE A 26 2.39 -18.08 -6.17
N LYS A 27 2.97 -19.09 -6.83
CA LYS A 27 3.21 -20.41 -6.22
C LYS A 27 4.14 -20.28 -5.02
N ASP A 28 3.87 -21.03 -3.95
CA ASP A 28 4.68 -21.04 -2.74
C ASP A 28 6.15 -21.35 -3.02
N GLU A 29 6.45 -22.28 -3.93
CA GLU A 29 7.83 -22.62 -4.30
C GLU A 29 8.56 -21.45 -4.97
N THR A 30 7.87 -20.69 -5.82
CA THR A 30 8.41 -19.53 -6.51
C THR A 30 8.61 -18.39 -5.52
N GLN A 31 7.60 -18.16 -4.68
CA GLN A 31 7.62 -17.16 -3.61
C GLN A 31 8.69 -17.44 -2.55
N LYS A 32 8.96 -18.72 -2.24
CA LYS A 32 10.05 -19.11 -1.33
C LYS A 32 11.42 -18.79 -1.94
N LYS A 33 11.63 -19.06 -3.23
CA LYS A 33 12.87 -18.68 -3.93
C LYS A 33 13.03 -17.15 -4.00
N TRP A 34 11.95 -16.44 -4.32
CA TRP A 34 11.91 -14.98 -4.32
C TRP A 34 12.30 -14.42 -2.95
N ALA A 35 11.74 -14.96 -1.87
CA ALA A 35 12.04 -14.54 -0.52
C ALA A 35 13.49 -14.84 -0.09
N ALA A 36 14.03 -15.98 -0.49
CA ALA A 36 15.42 -16.34 -0.23
C ALA A 36 16.43 -15.38 -0.89
N LEU A 37 16.02 -14.70 -1.98
CA LEU A 37 16.81 -13.66 -2.65
C LEU A 37 16.64 -12.26 -2.01
N GLY A 38 15.92 -12.16 -0.89
CA GLY A 38 15.65 -10.90 -0.19
C GLY A 38 14.32 -10.23 -0.59
N GLY A 39 13.51 -10.86 -1.43
CA GLY A 39 12.18 -10.38 -1.76
C GLY A 39 11.19 -10.54 -0.59
N TYR A 40 10.16 -9.70 -0.55
CA TYR A 40 9.00 -9.92 0.33
C TYR A 40 7.94 -10.74 -0.40
N THR A 41 7.36 -11.72 0.29
CA THR A 41 6.45 -12.69 -0.30
C THR A 41 4.98 -12.27 -0.22
N CYS A 42 4.21 -12.57 -1.26
CA CYS A 42 2.74 -12.52 -1.21
C CYS A 42 2.10 -13.84 -0.76
N SER A 43 2.87 -14.93 -0.65
CA SER A 43 2.38 -16.22 -0.15
C SER A 43 2.25 -16.19 1.37
N GLN A 44 1.05 -16.46 1.86
CA GLN A 44 0.79 -16.55 3.29
C GLN A 44 1.54 -17.72 3.95
N ALA A 45 1.74 -18.84 3.23
CA ALA A 45 2.46 -19.99 3.73
C ALA A 45 3.95 -19.67 3.92
N VAL A 46 4.57 -19.03 2.93
CA VAL A 46 5.97 -18.57 3.01
C VAL A 46 6.12 -17.49 4.09
N LEU A 47 5.21 -16.52 4.14
CA LEU A 47 5.23 -15.43 5.13
C LEU A 47 5.19 -15.96 6.58
N LYS A 48 4.41 -17.02 6.84
CA LYS A 48 4.28 -17.66 8.16
C LYS A 48 5.43 -18.60 8.50
N SER A 49 6.30 -18.93 7.55
CA SER A 49 7.29 -19.98 7.75
C SER A 49 8.44 -19.51 8.66
N PRO A 50 9.03 -20.42 9.48
CA PRO A 50 10.21 -20.10 10.26
C PRO A 50 11.40 -19.66 9.39
N GLU A 51 11.53 -20.24 8.20
CA GLU A 51 12.60 -19.87 7.27
C GLU A 51 12.50 -18.40 6.86
N PHE A 52 11.30 -17.91 6.51
CA PHE A 52 11.11 -16.51 6.18
C PHE A 52 11.34 -15.62 7.39
N GLN A 53 10.70 -15.91 8.53
CA GLN A 53 10.75 -15.05 9.71
C GLN A 53 12.17 -14.92 10.30
N ASN A 54 13.01 -15.94 10.13
CA ASN A 54 14.39 -15.96 10.61
C ASN A 54 15.44 -15.62 9.53
N ALA A 55 15.04 -15.38 8.27
CA ALA A 55 15.99 -15.08 7.19
C ALA A 55 16.76 -13.77 7.40
N THR A 56 16.16 -12.80 8.09
CA THR A 56 16.78 -11.50 8.41
C THR A 56 16.31 -11.03 9.79
N PRO A 57 17.04 -10.10 10.45
CA PRO A 57 16.63 -9.58 11.76
C PRO A 57 15.27 -8.86 11.78
N TYR A 58 14.78 -8.39 10.63
CA TYR A 58 13.56 -7.60 10.52
C TYR A 58 12.35 -8.38 9.99
N ASN A 59 12.54 -9.59 9.43
CA ASN A 59 11.43 -10.34 8.82
C ASN A 59 10.36 -10.74 9.82
N LYS A 60 10.73 -11.10 11.06
CA LYS A 60 9.74 -11.35 12.12
C LYS A 60 8.91 -10.11 12.44
N ALA A 61 9.56 -8.95 12.57
CA ALA A 61 8.85 -7.69 12.79
C ALA A 61 7.92 -7.35 11.61
N PHE A 62 8.37 -7.58 10.37
CA PHE A 62 7.54 -7.44 9.18
C PHE A 62 6.30 -8.34 9.23
N TYR A 63 6.47 -9.63 9.55
CA TYR A 63 5.34 -10.56 9.72
C TYR A 63 4.32 -10.03 10.74
N GLU A 64 4.78 -9.57 11.90
CA GLU A 64 3.91 -9.07 12.97
C GLU A 64 3.17 -7.77 12.58
N THR A 65 3.78 -6.91 11.76
CA THR A 65 3.11 -5.67 11.29
C THR A 65 2.05 -5.95 10.23
N MET A 66 2.14 -7.05 9.47
CA MET A 66 1.14 -7.42 8.47
C MET A 66 -0.27 -7.60 9.05
N PHE A 67 -0.40 -7.86 10.35
CA PHE A 67 -1.68 -7.95 11.05
C PHE A 67 -2.22 -6.60 11.57
N LYS A 68 -1.43 -5.53 11.45
CA LYS A 68 -1.75 -4.18 11.94
C LYS A 68 -1.97 -3.17 10.83
N VAL A 69 -1.34 -3.40 9.67
CA VAL A 69 -1.39 -2.50 8.52
C VAL A 69 -2.82 -2.32 7.99
N LYS A 70 -3.15 -1.08 7.66
CA LYS A 70 -4.36 -0.71 6.91
C LYS A 70 -3.93 -0.16 5.57
N ASP A 71 -4.77 -0.34 4.56
CA ASP A 71 -4.53 0.26 3.25
C ASP A 71 -4.79 1.77 3.27
N PHE A 72 -4.20 2.44 2.29
CA PHE A 72 -4.64 3.75 1.85
C PHE A 72 -6.01 3.66 1.14
N TRP A 73 -6.62 4.81 0.88
CA TRP A 73 -7.90 4.92 0.19
C TRP A 73 -7.76 4.48 -1.28
N ALA A 74 -8.59 3.53 -1.72
CA ALA A 74 -8.62 3.02 -3.10
C ALA A 74 -9.53 3.86 -4.02
N VAL A 75 -9.46 5.19 -3.91
CA VAL A 75 -10.23 6.13 -4.74
C VAL A 75 -9.33 6.74 -5.83
N PRO A 76 -9.84 7.07 -7.04
CA PRO A 76 -9.03 7.69 -8.09
C PRO A 76 -8.34 8.99 -7.66
N GLU A 77 -8.93 9.70 -6.70
CA GLU A 77 -8.47 10.97 -6.17
C GLU A 77 -7.38 10.82 -5.09
N TYR A 78 -6.92 9.58 -4.81
CA TYR A 78 -5.96 9.25 -3.75
C TYR A 78 -4.75 10.19 -3.69
N ALA A 79 -4.13 10.47 -4.84
CA ALA A 79 -2.95 11.33 -4.91
C ALA A 79 -3.25 12.77 -4.46
N GLU A 80 -4.42 13.32 -4.81
CA GLU A 80 -4.88 14.65 -4.39
C GLU A 80 -5.11 14.68 -2.87
N LEU A 81 -5.81 13.66 -2.34
CA LEU A 81 -6.08 13.54 -0.90
C LEU A 81 -4.79 13.44 -0.07
N LEU A 82 -3.83 12.63 -0.53
CA LEU A 82 -2.54 12.46 0.13
C LEU A 82 -1.71 13.75 0.10
N GLN A 83 -1.73 14.48 -1.02
CA GLN A 83 -1.05 15.76 -1.13
C GLN A 83 -1.64 16.79 -0.15
N GLN A 84 -2.97 16.89 -0.07
CA GLN A 84 -3.65 17.78 0.87
C GLN A 84 -3.31 17.44 2.33
N LEU A 85 -3.32 16.14 2.68
CA LEU A 85 -2.89 15.67 4.01
C LEU A 85 -1.49 16.17 4.37
N ASN A 86 -0.52 15.96 3.49
CA ASN A 86 0.86 16.37 3.73
C ASN A 86 0.99 17.89 3.86
N GLN A 87 0.31 18.65 3.00
CA GLN A 87 0.33 20.12 3.03
C GLN A 87 -0.29 20.70 4.31
N ARG A 88 -1.35 20.08 4.84
CA ARG A 88 -2.01 20.53 6.08
C ARG A 88 -1.22 20.15 7.32
N ILE A 89 -0.72 18.91 7.38
CA ILE A 89 -0.09 18.38 8.59
C ILE A 89 1.35 18.87 8.76
N TYR A 90 2.10 19.08 7.67
CA TYR A 90 3.51 19.44 7.75
C TYR A 90 3.79 20.73 8.56
N PRO A 91 3.11 21.87 8.33
CA PRO A 91 3.33 23.09 9.11
C PRO A 91 3.00 22.95 10.60
N TYR A 92 2.01 22.12 10.94
CA TYR A 92 1.64 21.85 12.32
C TYR A 92 2.68 20.99 13.03
N MET A 93 3.04 19.84 12.41
CA MET A 93 3.95 18.86 13.02
C MET A 93 5.40 19.35 13.11
N ILE A 94 5.87 20.09 12.11
CA ILE A 94 7.28 20.51 12.02
C ILE A 94 7.44 22.00 12.36
N GLY A 95 6.50 22.83 11.93
CA GLY A 95 6.58 24.29 12.11
C GLY A 95 6.01 24.79 13.43
N GLY A 96 5.30 23.96 14.21
CA GLY A 96 4.70 24.38 15.48
C GLY A 96 3.58 25.42 15.33
N SER A 97 2.98 25.52 14.14
CA SER A 97 1.96 26.52 13.84
C SER A 97 0.54 25.94 13.92
N GLY A 98 -0.38 26.69 14.53
CA GLY A 98 -1.79 26.33 14.67
C GLY A 98 -2.05 25.20 15.68
N THR A 99 -3.30 24.73 15.72
CA THR A 99 -3.73 23.63 16.57
C THR A 99 -4.09 22.38 15.77
N ALA A 100 -4.04 21.21 16.42
CA ALA A 100 -4.47 19.96 15.80
C ALA A 100 -5.91 20.05 15.25
N LYS A 101 -6.81 20.73 15.98
CA LYS A 101 -8.21 20.88 15.57
C LYS A 101 -8.32 21.69 14.28
N GLU A 102 -7.67 22.85 14.21
CA GLU A 102 -7.70 23.70 13.01
C GLU A 102 -7.11 23.00 11.80
N THR A 103 -5.98 22.30 11.96
CA THR A 103 -5.35 21.53 10.89
C THR A 103 -6.27 20.44 10.35
N LEU A 104 -6.89 19.66 11.24
CA LEU A 104 -7.76 18.55 10.85
C LEU A 104 -9.10 19.02 10.28
N ASP A 105 -9.69 20.09 10.82
CA ASP A 105 -10.92 20.70 10.28
C ASP A 105 -10.68 21.23 8.87
N ALA A 106 -9.55 21.92 8.65
CA ALA A 106 -9.20 22.45 7.33
C ALA A 106 -8.95 21.32 6.32
N LEU A 107 -8.27 20.26 6.73
CA LEU A 107 -8.07 19.05 5.91
C LEU A 107 -9.41 18.39 5.55
N ALA A 108 -10.31 18.25 6.51
CA ALA A 108 -11.65 17.71 6.25
C ALA A 108 -12.42 18.58 5.24
N GLY A 109 -12.26 19.90 5.32
CA GLY A 109 -12.77 20.85 4.32
C GLY A 109 -12.23 20.57 2.91
N ASP A 110 -10.92 20.39 2.77
CA ASP A 110 -10.28 20.07 1.48
C ASP A 110 -10.80 18.76 0.89
N TRP A 111 -10.84 17.70 1.70
CA TRP A 111 -11.32 16.39 1.27
C TRP A 111 -12.79 16.41 0.86
N ASN A 112 -13.64 17.12 1.62
CA ASN A 112 -15.04 17.32 1.25
C ASN A 112 -15.20 18.06 -0.08
N ALA A 113 -14.37 19.07 -0.32
CA ALA A 113 -14.36 19.80 -1.59
C ALA A 113 -13.92 18.90 -2.75
N THR A 114 -12.86 18.10 -2.57
CA THR A 114 -12.39 17.12 -3.57
C THR A 114 -13.47 16.07 -3.85
N PHE A 115 -14.10 15.48 -2.82
CA PHE A 115 -15.18 14.52 -3.04
C PHE A 115 -16.39 15.13 -3.76
N LYS A 116 -16.77 16.38 -3.44
CA LYS A 116 -17.83 17.08 -4.17
C LYS A 116 -17.45 17.33 -5.64
N LYS A 117 -16.21 17.76 -5.90
CA LYS A 117 -15.67 18.00 -7.25
C LYS A 117 -15.77 16.76 -8.14
N TYR A 118 -15.51 15.57 -7.57
CA TYR A 118 -15.54 14.29 -8.30
C TYR A 118 -16.86 13.51 -8.16
N GLY A 119 -17.91 14.10 -7.58
CA GLY A 119 -19.21 13.45 -7.44
C GLY A 119 -19.22 12.23 -6.49
N ARG A 120 -18.33 12.22 -5.49
CA ARG A 120 -18.17 11.15 -4.48
C ARG A 120 -18.99 11.39 -3.20
N VAL A 121 -20.05 12.17 -3.29
CA VAL A 121 -20.88 12.55 -2.14
C VAL A 121 -21.49 11.28 -1.52
N GLN A 122 -21.26 11.07 -0.22
CA GLN A 122 -21.99 10.07 0.57
C GLN A 122 -23.41 10.56 0.85
#